data_AF-A0A4D6LIB4-F1
#
_entry.id   AF-A0A4D6LIB4-F1
#
_cell.length_a   1.000
_cell.length_b   1.000
_cell.length_c   1.000
_cell.angle_alpha   90.00
_cell.angle_beta   90.00
_cell.angle_gamma   90.00
#
_symmetry.space_group_name_H-M   'P 1'
#
loop_
_entity.id
_entity.type
_entity.pdbx_description
1 polymer ?
#
loop_
_entity_poly.entity_id
_entity_poly.type
_entity_poly.pdbx_seq_one_letter_code
_entity_poly.pdbx_strand_id
1 'polypeptide(L)'
;MENTTTLLLFFSVLLCHGAMAIPEGEEHNLFFMHNPKTVVKTDAGEMHVLKTQSGCRRFLDRHMHIGFITMQPKSLFVPHYLDSNLIIFIHKGEANLGFIYDDEVVEMRLKEGDVYVIPSGSAFYFVNKEEGERLHIIYSIDPSTSLGLDTFHSFYIGGGANSHSLLSEFAPAILETACNESRMEVESVFYKELDGAIMYMDDSDVPSLGTKFLQLKKEEKEQHQKKMLHDQEEEEEKEEEQQTSSAWGKLLDTVFGKVNEKRESKNSVDWSKATNLYDKKTDFRNDYGWSKTLDAVQYPPLTNPDIGLFYVYLKAGSMLGPHVNPRATEYSIVVKGCGEVHIVYPNGSKAISTEIKEGDVFVVPKSFPLCQIASNDGALELFGFSTSAREKKPLFLAGSVSILRTMQGPQLAAALGVSVDTLRRALDPQDDLLIFPSTWSATP
;
A
#
# COMPACT_ATOMS: atom_id res chain seq x y z
N MET A 1 -19.24 40.84 -41.54
CA MET A 1 -18.04 41.21 -40.76
C MET A 1 -18.34 40.88 -39.32
N GLU A 2 -18.08 39.64 -38.92
CA GLU A 2 -18.17 39.16 -37.55
C GLU A 2 -17.43 37.82 -37.54
N ASN A 3 -16.74 37.50 -36.44
CA ASN A 3 -16.12 36.21 -36.12
C ASN A 3 -14.69 35.86 -36.57
N THR A 4 -13.80 36.83 -36.78
CA THR A 4 -12.34 36.52 -36.81
C THR A 4 -11.65 36.71 -35.45
N THR A 5 -12.20 37.56 -34.57
CA THR A 5 -11.56 37.93 -33.29
C THR A 5 -11.76 36.87 -32.20
N THR A 6 -12.86 36.12 -32.22
CA THR A 6 -13.16 35.07 -31.22
C THR A 6 -12.33 33.80 -31.43
N LEU A 7 -11.91 33.51 -32.66
CA LEU A 7 -11.10 32.32 -32.98
C LEU A 7 -9.63 32.47 -32.55
N LEU A 8 -9.11 33.70 -32.58
CA LEU A 8 -7.74 34.01 -32.14
C LEU A 8 -7.57 33.92 -30.61
N LEU A 9 -8.62 34.23 -29.84
CA LEU A 9 -8.62 34.10 -28.38
C LEU A 9 -8.68 32.64 -27.90
N PHE A 10 -9.29 31.74 -28.67
CA PHE A 10 -9.24 30.29 -28.37
C PHE A 10 -7.86 29.67 -28.67
N PHE A 11 -7.11 30.20 -29.63
CA PHE A 11 -5.74 29.74 -29.90
C PHE A 11 -4.68 30.34 -28.97
N SER A 12 -4.89 31.55 -28.45
CA SER A 12 -3.93 32.17 -27.52
C SER A 12 -3.92 31.54 -26.13
N VAL A 13 -5.03 30.89 -25.70
CA VAL A 13 -5.09 30.19 -24.40
C VAL A 13 -4.38 28.83 -24.44
N LEU A 14 -4.12 28.26 -25.64
CA LEU A 14 -3.36 27.01 -25.78
C LEU A 14 -1.82 27.21 -25.79
N LEU A 15 -1.33 28.44 -25.85
CA LEU A 15 0.11 28.76 -25.97
C LEU A 15 0.71 29.41 -24.73
N CYS A 16 0.08 29.26 -23.56
CA CYS A 16 0.76 29.51 -22.29
C CYS A 16 1.71 28.34 -21.98
N HIS A 17 2.80 28.24 -22.75
CA HIS A 17 3.98 27.48 -22.34
C HIS A 17 4.61 28.23 -21.18
N GLY A 18 4.12 27.98 -19.96
CA GLY A 18 4.85 28.30 -18.75
C GLY A 18 6.17 27.53 -18.80
N ALA A 19 7.24 28.20 -19.23
CA ALA A 19 8.59 27.69 -19.08
C ALA A 19 8.80 27.50 -17.57
N MET A 20 8.73 26.25 -17.13
CA MET A 20 8.98 25.91 -15.74
C MET A 20 10.48 26.06 -15.51
N ALA A 21 10.90 27.22 -15.02
CA ALA A 21 12.26 27.43 -14.57
C ALA A 21 12.46 26.62 -13.28
N ILE A 22 13.17 25.50 -13.38
CA ILE A 22 13.63 24.74 -12.24
C ILE A 22 15.08 25.17 -12.00
N PRO A 23 15.45 25.66 -10.80
CA PRO A 23 16.80 26.12 -10.53
C PRO A 23 17.82 24.99 -10.75
N GLU A 24 18.86 25.26 -11.54
CA GLU A 24 20.00 24.35 -11.71
C GLU A 24 20.63 24.06 -10.33
N GLY A 25 20.77 22.79 -9.97
CA GLY A 25 21.49 22.35 -8.76
C GLY A 25 20.69 21.53 -7.73
N GLU A 26 19.34 21.51 -7.79
CA GLU A 26 18.49 20.66 -6.90
C GLU A 26 17.84 19.45 -7.61
N GLU A 27 18.08 19.26 -8.92
CA GLU A 27 17.31 18.31 -9.75
C GLU A 27 17.53 16.83 -9.37
N HIS A 28 18.75 16.43 -8.98
CA HIS A 28 19.08 15.05 -8.67
C HIS A 28 18.26 14.48 -7.50
N ASN A 29 17.91 15.33 -6.53
CA ASN A 29 17.23 14.90 -5.31
C ASN A 29 15.70 15.00 -5.40
N LEU A 30 15.19 15.73 -6.40
CA LEU A 30 13.78 16.09 -6.50
C LEU A 30 12.87 14.84 -6.51
N PHE A 31 13.22 13.85 -7.32
CA PHE A 31 12.44 12.63 -7.52
C PHE A 31 12.78 11.52 -6.53
N PHE A 32 13.79 11.70 -5.67
CA PHE A 32 14.22 10.71 -4.69
C PHE A 32 13.65 10.99 -3.31
N MET A 33 13.45 9.92 -2.54
CA MET A 33 12.95 9.96 -1.18
C MET A 33 14.06 9.48 -0.23
N HIS A 34 14.81 10.42 0.36
CA HIS A 34 16.04 10.12 1.14
C HIS A 34 15.99 10.59 2.61
N ASN A 35 14.91 11.22 3.05
CA ASN A 35 14.77 11.71 4.42
C ASN A 35 13.73 10.88 5.19
N PRO A 36 14.13 9.74 5.79
CA PRO A 36 13.22 8.93 6.57
C PRO A 36 12.83 9.67 7.85
N LYS A 37 11.53 9.68 8.13
CA LYS A 37 11.00 10.02 9.45
C LYS A 37 10.78 8.72 10.21
N THR A 38 11.45 8.57 11.35
CA THR A 38 11.18 7.47 12.28
C THR A 38 9.80 7.65 12.91
N VAL A 39 9.00 6.58 12.86
CA VAL A 39 7.67 6.49 13.49
C VAL A 39 7.76 5.70 14.78
N VAL A 40 8.47 4.57 14.75
CA VAL A 40 8.76 3.71 15.90
C VAL A 40 10.23 3.33 15.87
N LYS A 41 10.88 3.32 17.04
CA LYS A 41 12.22 2.77 17.21
C LYS A 41 12.37 2.16 18.58
N THR A 42 12.71 0.88 18.61
CA THR A 42 12.88 0.04 19.80
C THR A 42 14.04 -0.93 19.55
N ASP A 43 14.45 -1.69 20.56
CA ASP A 43 15.47 -2.74 20.39
C ASP A 43 14.94 -3.96 19.62
N ALA A 44 13.61 -4.16 19.59
CA ALA A 44 12.95 -5.27 18.92
C ALA A 44 12.53 -4.95 17.47
N GLY A 45 12.62 -3.68 17.05
CA GLY A 45 12.30 -3.29 15.69
C GLY A 45 12.12 -1.79 15.49
N GLU A 46 11.90 -1.42 14.24
CA GLU A 46 11.68 -0.04 13.83
C GLU A 46 10.64 0.07 12.71
N MET A 47 9.98 1.22 12.68
CA MET A 47 9.11 1.66 11.61
C MET A 47 9.54 3.06 11.19
N HIS A 48 9.86 3.24 9.91
CA HIS A 48 10.19 4.55 9.37
C HIS A 48 9.51 4.78 8.03
N VAL A 49 9.33 6.06 7.69
CA VAL A 49 8.55 6.47 6.53
C VAL A 49 9.25 7.58 5.77
N LEU A 50 9.30 7.42 4.46
CA LEU A 50 9.83 8.39 3.51
C LEU A 50 8.68 9.21 2.93
N LYS A 51 8.87 10.53 2.92
CA LYS A 51 7.92 11.49 2.33
C LYS A 51 8.46 12.00 0.99
N THR A 52 7.56 12.20 0.03
CA THR A 52 7.91 12.92 -1.21
C THR A 52 8.39 14.33 -0.89
N GLN A 53 9.50 14.73 -1.52
CA GLN A 53 10.05 16.08 -1.41
C GLN A 53 9.02 17.14 -1.79
N SER A 54 9.00 18.25 -1.04
CA SER A 54 8.08 19.37 -1.29
C SER A 54 8.15 19.88 -2.74
N GLY A 55 9.35 19.93 -3.31
CA GLY A 55 9.54 20.33 -4.70
C GLY A 55 8.85 19.41 -5.70
N CYS A 56 8.89 18.09 -5.49
CA CYS A 56 8.28 17.12 -6.41
C CYS A 56 6.76 17.09 -6.30
N ARG A 57 6.19 17.42 -5.14
CA ARG A 57 4.73 17.43 -4.91
C ARG A 57 3.97 18.32 -5.90
N ARG A 58 4.59 19.36 -6.46
CA ARG A 58 3.97 20.22 -7.48
C ARG A 58 3.59 19.48 -8.76
N PHE A 59 4.19 18.32 -9.01
CA PHE A 59 3.94 17.47 -10.17
C PHE A 59 2.96 16.34 -9.90
N LEU A 60 2.54 16.14 -8.64
CA LEU A 60 1.75 15.00 -8.22
C LEU A 60 0.28 15.40 -8.07
N ASP A 61 -0.60 14.62 -8.68
CA ASP A 61 -2.05 14.69 -8.46
C ASP A 61 -2.45 14.11 -7.11
N ARG A 62 -1.73 13.07 -6.69
CA ARG A 62 -1.84 12.40 -5.38
C ARG A 62 -0.44 11.98 -4.96
N HIS A 63 -0.10 12.14 -3.69
CA HIS A 63 1.18 11.72 -3.15
C HIS A 63 1.00 10.65 -2.08
N MET A 64 1.93 9.73 -1.99
CA MET A 64 1.96 8.66 -1.00
C MET A 64 3.18 8.80 -0.10
N HIS A 65 3.15 8.05 0.98
CA HIS A 65 4.27 7.81 1.86
C HIS A 65 4.69 6.35 1.71
N ILE A 66 5.99 6.11 1.57
CA ILE A 66 6.56 4.77 1.48
C ILE A 66 7.30 4.52 2.77
N GLY A 67 6.99 3.43 3.47
CA GLY A 67 7.67 3.11 4.69
C GLY A 67 8.08 1.67 4.79
N PHE A 68 8.86 1.41 5.83
CA PHE A 68 9.50 0.14 6.09
C PHE A 68 9.30 -0.21 7.55
N ILE A 69 8.94 -1.46 7.81
CA ILE A 69 8.91 -2.05 9.14
C ILE A 69 9.97 -3.15 9.16
N THR A 70 10.86 -3.11 10.15
CA THR A 70 11.79 -4.19 10.44
C THR A 70 11.52 -4.70 11.85
N MET A 71 11.33 -6.01 11.98
CA MET A 71 11.06 -6.68 13.26
C MET A 71 12.08 -7.79 13.49
N GLN A 72 12.63 -7.85 14.69
CA GLN A 72 13.56 -8.89 15.11
C GLN A 72 12.85 -10.24 15.25
N PRO A 73 13.58 -11.37 15.26
CA PRO A 73 13.05 -12.65 15.70
C PRO A 73 12.32 -12.54 17.04
N LYS A 74 11.26 -13.34 17.23
CA LYS A 74 10.46 -13.38 18.47
C LYS A 74 10.02 -11.97 18.94
N SER A 75 9.34 -11.23 18.07
CA SER A 75 8.86 -9.88 18.39
C SER A 75 7.39 -9.66 18.03
N LEU A 76 6.78 -8.73 18.75
CA LEU A 76 5.39 -8.29 18.62
C LEU A 76 5.38 -6.80 18.26
N PHE A 77 4.73 -6.45 17.15
CA PHE A 77 4.21 -5.11 16.94
C PHE A 77 2.82 -5.07 17.58
N VAL A 78 2.73 -4.36 18.69
CA VAL A 78 1.59 -4.39 19.62
C VAL A 78 0.26 -3.95 18.97
N PRO A 79 -0.90 -4.35 19.53
CA PRO A 79 -2.21 -3.97 19.00
C PRO A 79 -2.42 -2.46 18.88
N HIS A 80 -2.71 -2.00 17.66
CA HIS A 80 -2.99 -0.60 17.35
C HIS A 80 -3.85 -0.47 16.09
N TYR A 81 -4.40 0.72 15.86
CA TYR A 81 -5.03 1.07 14.59
C TYR A 81 -4.42 2.36 14.03
N LEU A 82 -4.64 2.60 12.73
CA LEU A 82 -4.15 3.80 12.04
C LEU A 82 -5.31 4.67 11.57
N ASP A 83 -5.07 5.97 11.42
CA ASP A 83 -6.01 6.88 10.73
C ASP A 83 -6.01 6.73 9.20
N SER A 84 -5.16 5.86 8.65
CA SER A 84 -4.97 5.74 7.19
C SER A 84 -4.93 4.26 6.76
N ASN A 85 -5.32 4.00 5.51
CA ASN A 85 -5.18 2.66 4.93
C ASN A 85 -3.68 2.32 4.80
N LEU A 86 -3.31 1.10 5.21
CA LEU A 86 -1.96 0.58 5.14
C LEU A 86 -1.90 -0.59 4.17
N ILE A 87 -1.19 -0.42 3.06
CA ILE A 87 -0.98 -1.48 2.07
C ILE A 87 0.42 -2.03 2.31
N ILE A 88 0.51 -3.29 2.72
CA ILE A 88 1.77 -3.95 3.07
C ILE A 88 2.19 -4.93 1.98
N PHE A 89 3.50 -5.10 1.85
CA PHE A 89 4.16 -6.12 1.06
C PHE A 89 5.25 -6.77 1.91
N ILE A 90 5.16 -8.08 2.12
CA ILE A 90 6.18 -8.83 2.86
C ILE A 90 7.38 -9.01 1.95
N HIS A 91 8.41 -8.19 2.17
CA HIS A 91 9.62 -8.21 1.36
C HIS A 91 10.55 -9.35 1.73
N LYS A 92 10.66 -9.67 3.03
CA LYS A 92 11.46 -10.78 3.54
C LYS A 92 10.94 -11.29 4.88
N GLY A 93 11.05 -12.60 5.10
CA GLY A 93 10.60 -13.29 6.31
C GLY A 93 9.09 -13.55 6.28
N GLU A 94 8.54 -13.83 7.46
CA GLU A 94 7.13 -14.16 7.63
C GLU A 94 6.51 -13.41 8.80
N ALA A 95 5.22 -13.13 8.70
CA ALA A 95 4.47 -12.41 9.72
C ALA A 95 3.18 -13.16 10.04
N ASN A 96 2.82 -13.24 11.32
CA ASN A 96 1.45 -13.54 11.69
C ASN A 96 0.74 -12.20 11.91
N LEU A 97 -0.22 -11.89 11.06
CA LEU A 97 -1.07 -10.72 11.18
C LEU A 97 -2.35 -11.13 11.90
N GLY A 98 -2.60 -10.51 13.05
CA GLY A 98 -3.93 -10.51 13.67
C GLY A 98 -4.58 -9.16 13.44
N PHE A 99 -5.85 -9.17 13.04
CA PHE A 99 -6.56 -7.99 12.59
C PHE A 99 -8.05 -8.12 12.89
N ILE A 100 -8.70 -7.00 13.24
CA ILE A 100 -10.12 -6.94 13.58
C ILE A 100 -10.87 -6.15 12.51
N TYR A 101 -11.88 -6.77 11.90
CA TYR A 101 -12.75 -6.14 10.92
C TYR A 101 -14.18 -6.65 11.03
N ASP A 102 -15.14 -5.72 11.01
CA ASP A 102 -16.58 -5.99 11.16
C ASP A 102 -16.90 -6.90 12.36
N ASP A 103 -16.26 -6.59 13.50
CA ASP A 103 -16.33 -7.38 14.73
C ASP A 103 -15.89 -8.85 14.59
N GLU A 104 -15.12 -9.19 13.55
CA GLU A 104 -14.45 -10.49 13.40
C GLU A 104 -12.95 -10.33 13.57
N VAL A 105 -12.36 -11.25 14.35
CA VAL A 105 -10.91 -11.33 14.50
C VAL A 105 -10.44 -12.32 13.46
N VAL A 106 -9.55 -11.86 12.59
CA VAL A 106 -8.92 -12.65 11.55
C VAL A 106 -7.44 -12.76 11.90
N GLU A 107 -6.94 -13.98 11.86
CA GLU A 107 -5.51 -14.24 11.91
C GLU A 107 -5.05 -14.96 10.67
N MET A 108 -3.92 -14.50 10.14
CA MET A 108 -3.32 -15.10 8.95
C MET A 108 -1.80 -15.05 9.03
N ARG A 109 -1.20 -16.09 8.43
CA ARG A 109 0.22 -16.14 8.17
C ARG A 109 0.49 -15.50 6.81
N LEU A 110 1.32 -14.49 6.79
CA LEU A 110 1.82 -13.81 5.61
C LEU A 110 3.25 -14.27 5.34
N LYS A 111 3.52 -14.69 4.10
CA LYS A 111 4.84 -15.13 3.61
C LYS A 111 5.44 -14.10 2.68
N GLU A 112 6.72 -14.28 2.34
CA GLU A 112 7.41 -13.43 1.36
C GLU A 112 6.62 -13.31 0.05
N GLY A 113 6.47 -12.08 -0.44
CA GLY A 113 5.69 -11.74 -1.62
C GLY A 113 4.21 -11.46 -1.36
N ASP A 114 3.70 -11.71 -0.16
CA ASP A 114 2.30 -11.42 0.18
C ASP A 114 2.03 -9.93 0.26
N VAL A 115 0.88 -9.54 -0.28
CA VAL A 115 0.29 -8.21 -0.25
C VAL A 115 -1.00 -8.27 0.54
N TYR A 116 -1.18 -7.30 1.44
CA TYR A 116 -2.40 -7.18 2.22
C TYR A 116 -2.78 -5.71 2.44
N VAL A 117 -4.08 -5.44 2.59
CA VAL A 117 -4.61 -4.10 2.90
C VAL A 117 -5.21 -4.12 4.29
N ILE A 118 -4.71 -3.25 5.16
CA ILE A 118 -5.28 -2.98 6.48
C ILE A 118 -6.05 -1.66 6.37
N PRO A 119 -7.38 -1.65 6.45
CA PRO A 119 -8.18 -0.44 6.40
C PRO A 119 -7.90 0.50 7.57
N SER A 120 -8.08 1.80 7.33
CA SER A 120 -8.10 2.82 8.38
C SER A 120 -9.11 2.46 9.48
N GLY A 121 -8.74 2.66 10.74
CA GLY A 121 -9.55 2.39 11.91
C GLY A 121 -9.60 0.93 12.36
N SER A 122 -9.14 -0.02 11.55
CA SER A 122 -9.09 -1.42 11.96
C SER A 122 -7.88 -1.72 12.83
N ALA A 123 -8.13 -2.36 13.98
CA ALA A 123 -7.06 -2.76 14.90
C ALA A 123 -6.29 -3.96 14.34
N PHE A 124 -4.97 -3.93 14.45
CA PHE A 124 -4.10 -5.04 14.05
C PHE A 124 -2.84 -5.12 14.92
N TYR A 125 -2.15 -6.24 14.79
CA TYR A 125 -0.84 -6.49 15.37
C TYR A 125 -0.03 -7.40 14.42
N PHE A 126 1.30 -7.34 14.51
CA PHE A 126 2.18 -8.30 13.81
C PHE A 126 2.98 -9.11 14.82
N VAL A 127 3.11 -10.41 14.56
CA VAL A 127 4.03 -11.28 15.30
C VAL A 127 5.04 -11.90 14.35
N ASN A 128 6.32 -11.63 14.60
CA ASN A 128 7.41 -12.41 14.04
C ASN A 128 7.76 -13.55 15.01
N LYS A 129 7.32 -14.77 14.70
CA LYS A 129 7.56 -15.97 15.53
C LYS A 129 8.89 -16.66 15.22
N GLU A 130 9.55 -16.26 14.13
CA GLU A 130 10.77 -16.91 13.68
C GLU A 130 11.90 -16.69 14.68
N GLU A 131 12.79 -17.68 14.83
CA GLU A 131 13.90 -17.61 15.79
C GLU A 131 15.18 -17.00 15.20
N GLY A 132 15.32 -17.01 13.87
CA GLY A 132 16.57 -16.63 13.20
C GLY A 132 16.41 -15.66 12.02
N GLU A 133 15.18 -15.31 11.64
CA GLU A 133 14.92 -14.43 10.51
C GLU A 133 14.22 -13.14 10.94
N ARG A 134 14.75 -12.01 10.47
CA ARG A 134 14.11 -10.70 10.61
C ARG A 134 13.00 -10.58 9.58
N LEU A 135 11.88 -10.03 10.01
CA LEU A 135 10.77 -9.66 9.15
C LEU A 135 11.01 -8.26 8.59
N HIS A 136 10.90 -8.11 7.27
CA HIS A 136 10.98 -6.84 6.56
C HIS A 136 9.70 -6.62 5.74
N ILE A 137 8.96 -5.57 6.07
CA ILE A 137 7.72 -5.18 5.39
C ILE A 137 7.93 -3.84 4.72
N ILE A 138 7.58 -3.74 3.44
CA ILE A 138 7.47 -2.46 2.73
C ILE A 138 5.98 -2.09 2.72
N TYR A 139 5.65 -0.84 3.03
CA TYR A 139 4.26 -0.40 3.04
C TYR A 139 4.07 0.94 2.35
N SER A 140 2.83 1.19 1.92
CA SER A 140 2.39 2.50 1.48
C SER A 140 1.21 3.01 2.29
N ILE A 141 1.18 4.33 2.49
CA ILE A 141 0.10 5.07 3.11
C ILE A 141 -0.27 6.24 2.20
N ASP A 142 -1.57 6.46 2.02
CA ASP A 142 -2.08 7.70 1.44
C ASP A 142 -2.39 8.72 2.55
N PRO A 143 -1.61 9.81 2.68
CA PRO A 143 -1.87 10.84 3.68
C PRO A 143 -3.18 11.60 3.46
N SER A 144 -3.82 11.51 2.29
CA SER A 144 -5.11 12.20 2.05
C SER A 144 -6.25 11.65 2.92
N THR A 145 -6.08 10.43 3.45
CA THR A 145 -7.03 9.82 4.39
C THR A 145 -6.68 10.07 5.86
N SER A 146 -5.53 10.69 6.15
CA SER A 146 -5.08 10.90 7.54
C SER A 146 -5.73 12.15 8.17
N LEU A 147 -5.56 12.32 9.48
CA LEU A 147 -6.04 13.50 10.22
C LEU A 147 -5.34 14.82 9.82
N GLY A 148 -4.30 14.76 8.98
CA GLY A 148 -3.57 15.94 8.50
C GLY A 148 -2.66 16.61 9.53
N LEU A 149 -2.56 16.06 10.75
CA LEU A 149 -1.71 16.60 11.83
C LEU A 149 -0.22 16.18 11.68
N ASP A 150 0.05 15.07 10.99
CA ASP A 150 1.40 14.56 10.70
C ASP A 150 1.38 13.61 9.47
N THR A 151 2.33 12.67 9.38
CA THR A 151 2.46 11.64 8.33
C THR A 151 1.26 10.71 8.28
N PHE A 152 0.90 10.18 9.45
CA PHE A 152 -0.26 9.38 9.82
C PHE A 152 -0.17 9.19 11.33
N HIS A 153 -1.24 8.74 11.99
CA HIS A 153 -1.25 8.50 13.43
C HIS A 153 -1.47 7.03 13.75
N SER A 154 -0.72 6.55 14.73
CA SER A 154 -0.91 5.23 15.33
C SER A 154 -1.57 5.40 16.69
N PHE A 155 -2.69 4.70 16.87
CA PHE A 155 -3.47 4.68 18.10
C PHE A 155 -3.25 3.35 18.79
N TYR A 156 -2.37 3.38 19.78
CA TYR A 156 -1.89 2.20 20.48
C TYR A 156 -2.89 1.72 21.54
N ILE A 157 -3.46 0.54 21.34
CA ILE A 157 -4.41 -0.07 22.28
C ILE A 157 -3.67 -0.69 23.46
N GLY A 158 -2.50 -1.29 23.23
CA GLY A 158 -1.60 -1.75 24.29
C GLY A 158 -0.17 -1.48 23.89
N GLY A 159 0.62 -0.85 24.77
CA GLY A 159 2.02 -0.47 24.50
C GLY A 159 2.13 0.61 23.42
N GLY A 160 2.87 1.69 23.67
CA GLY A 160 2.86 2.85 22.77
C GLY A 160 4.23 3.45 22.50
N ALA A 161 4.27 4.47 21.65
CA ALA A 161 5.47 5.28 21.42
C ALA A 161 6.01 5.93 22.72
N ASN A 162 5.13 6.13 23.71
CA ASN A 162 5.45 6.61 25.06
C ASN A 162 5.30 5.51 26.13
N SER A 163 5.39 4.23 25.75
CA SER A 163 5.32 3.08 26.68
C SER A 163 3.98 2.81 27.36
N HIS A 164 2.89 3.51 27.00
CA HIS A 164 1.55 3.32 27.58
C HIS A 164 0.44 3.16 26.52
N SER A 165 -0.69 2.57 26.93
CA SER A 165 -1.92 2.47 26.13
C SER A 165 -2.58 3.83 25.99
N LEU A 166 -3.24 4.11 24.85
CA LEU A 166 -4.08 5.31 24.74
C LEU A 166 -5.19 5.36 25.80
N LEU A 167 -5.59 4.20 26.34
CA LEU A 167 -6.64 4.09 27.34
C LEU A 167 -6.22 4.72 28.68
N SER A 168 -4.93 4.78 29.00
CA SER A 168 -4.44 5.38 30.25
C SER A 168 -4.72 6.89 30.36
N GLU A 169 -4.99 7.55 29.22
CA GLU A 169 -5.30 8.98 29.17
C GLU A 169 -6.76 9.29 29.57
N PHE A 170 -7.64 8.29 29.63
CA PHE A 170 -8.96 8.49 30.22
C PHE A 170 -8.87 8.57 31.74
N ALA A 171 -9.75 9.35 32.37
CA ALA A 171 -9.82 9.41 33.83
C ALA A 171 -10.11 8.01 34.41
N PRO A 172 -9.43 7.57 35.48
CA PRO A 172 -9.60 6.22 36.04
C PRO A 172 -11.07 5.84 36.28
N ALA A 173 -11.88 6.76 36.81
CA ALA A 173 -13.31 6.53 37.05
C ALA A 173 -14.12 6.20 35.79
N ILE A 174 -13.72 6.71 34.62
CA ILE A 174 -14.34 6.36 33.32
C ILE A 174 -14.03 4.91 32.99
N LEU A 175 -12.77 4.49 33.15
CA LEU A 175 -12.36 3.11 32.86
C LEU A 175 -12.92 2.11 33.88
N GLU A 176 -12.98 2.47 35.17
CA GLU A 176 -13.66 1.68 36.21
C GLU A 176 -15.11 1.40 35.83
N THR A 177 -15.82 2.45 35.39
CA THR A 177 -17.21 2.33 34.95
C THR A 177 -17.32 1.51 33.66
N ALA A 178 -16.45 1.76 32.67
CA ALA A 178 -16.50 1.11 31.36
C ALA A 178 -16.12 -0.37 31.41
N CYS A 179 -15.10 -0.72 32.20
CA CYS A 179 -14.68 -2.11 32.41
C CYS A 179 -15.51 -2.82 33.48
N ASN A 180 -16.32 -2.08 34.25
CA ASN A 180 -17.03 -2.58 35.43
C ASN A 180 -16.09 -3.30 36.41
N GLU A 181 -14.94 -2.68 36.66
CA GLU A 181 -13.86 -3.25 37.46
C GLU A 181 -13.27 -2.25 38.45
N SER A 182 -12.56 -2.76 39.45
CA SER A 182 -11.95 -1.90 40.47
C SER A 182 -10.82 -1.04 39.89
N ARG A 183 -10.62 0.16 40.46
CA ARG A 183 -9.52 1.04 40.09
C ARG A 183 -8.16 0.35 40.06
N MET A 184 -7.88 -0.48 41.06
CA MET A 184 -6.59 -1.17 41.16
C MET A 184 -6.37 -2.14 39.99
N GLU A 185 -7.41 -2.88 39.60
CA GLU A 185 -7.33 -3.81 38.47
C GLU A 185 -7.17 -3.06 37.15
N VAL A 186 -7.98 -2.01 36.93
CA VAL A 186 -7.88 -1.14 35.74
C VAL A 186 -6.50 -0.49 35.62
N GLU A 187 -5.97 0.05 36.72
CA GLU A 187 -4.65 0.65 36.76
C GLU A 187 -3.55 -0.38 36.49
N SER A 188 -3.68 -1.61 37.00
CA SER A 188 -2.70 -2.69 36.77
C SER A 188 -2.57 -3.10 35.30
N VAL A 189 -3.62 -2.88 34.50
CA VAL A 189 -3.67 -3.25 33.07
C VAL A 189 -3.26 -2.07 32.19
N PHE A 190 -3.97 -0.94 32.28
CA PHE A 190 -3.84 0.14 31.29
C PHE A 190 -2.71 1.11 31.58
N TYR A 191 -2.28 1.23 32.84
CA TYR A 191 -1.19 2.11 33.25
C TYR A 191 0.15 1.39 33.35
N LYS A 192 0.20 0.10 33.02
CA LYS A 192 1.44 -0.67 32.95
C LYS A 192 2.34 -0.08 31.87
N GLU A 193 3.59 0.17 32.23
CA GLU A 193 4.63 0.57 31.29
C GLU A 193 5.07 -0.66 30.47
N LEU A 194 5.13 -0.50 29.16
CA LEU A 194 5.50 -1.54 28.20
C LEU A 194 6.71 -1.07 27.39
N ASP A 195 7.48 -2.02 26.83
CA ASP A 195 8.77 -1.78 26.17
C ASP A 195 8.66 -1.12 24.77
N GLY A 196 7.64 -0.28 24.58
CA GLY A 196 7.36 0.45 23.35
C GLY A 196 6.36 -0.24 22.43
N ALA A 197 6.30 0.24 21.18
CA ALA A 197 5.36 -0.23 20.18
C ALA A 197 5.78 -1.54 19.47
N ILE A 198 7.09 -1.85 19.46
CA ILE A 198 7.60 -3.14 19.00
C ILE A 198 8.44 -3.71 20.14
N MET A 199 8.12 -4.91 20.60
CA MET A 199 8.77 -5.50 21.78
C MET A 199 9.16 -6.96 21.53
N TYR A 200 10.17 -7.44 22.26
CA TYR A 200 10.49 -8.85 22.29
C TYR A 200 9.39 -9.63 23.00
N MET A 201 9.20 -10.87 22.57
CA MET A 201 8.28 -11.80 23.19
C MET A 201 9.05 -12.82 24.00
N ASP A 202 8.50 -13.18 25.16
CA ASP A 202 9.03 -14.31 25.92
C ASP A 202 8.69 -15.63 25.21
N ASP A 203 9.54 -16.64 25.39
CA ASP A 203 9.37 -17.96 24.75
C ASP A 203 8.03 -18.63 25.12
N SER A 204 7.40 -18.25 26.24
CA SER A 204 6.07 -18.72 26.64
C SER A 204 4.92 -18.10 25.82
N ASP A 205 5.12 -16.94 25.22
CA ASP A 205 4.06 -16.15 24.58
C ASP A 205 3.88 -16.51 23.10
N VAL A 206 4.96 -16.94 22.44
CA VAL A 206 5.03 -17.24 20.99
C VAL A 206 3.94 -18.21 20.50
N PRO A 207 3.59 -19.30 21.21
CA PRO A 207 2.54 -20.23 20.78
C PRO A 207 1.11 -19.74 21.08
N SER A 208 0.94 -18.82 22.03
CA SER A 208 -0.36 -18.59 22.68
C SER A 208 -1.13 -17.37 22.18
N LEU A 209 -0.46 -16.36 21.63
CA LEU A 209 -1.09 -15.10 21.23
C LEU A 209 -2.08 -15.24 20.06
N GLY A 210 -1.83 -16.18 19.14
CA GLY A 210 -2.75 -16.39 18.01
C GLY A 210 -3.94 -17.31 18.33
N THR A 211 -3.69 -18.38 19.07
CA THR A 211 -4.70 -19.41 19.32
C THR A 211 -5.75 -18.95 20.35
N LYS A 212 -5.36 -18.13 21.32
CA LYS A 212 -6.24 -17.72 22.45
C LYS A 212 -7.37 -16.79 22.03
N PHE A 213 -7.15 -15.84 21.11
CA PHE A 213 -8.15 -14.81 20.81
C PHE A 213 -9.38 -15.37 20.09
N LEU A 214 -9.15 -16.27 19.12
CA LEU A 214 -10.23 -17.02 18.45
C LEU A 214 -10.96 -17.96 19.42
N GLN A 215 -10.23 -18.57 20.36
CA GLN A 215 -10.78 -19.47 21.35
C GLN A 215 -11.67 -18.73 22.36
N LEU A 216 -11.23 -17.55 22.83
CA LEU A 216 -12.02 -16.65 23.69
C LEU A 216 -13.31 -16.20 23.00
N LYS A 217 -13.28 -15.82 21.71
CA LYS A 217 -14.51 -15.47 20.98
C LYS A 217 -15.48 -16.64 20.82
N LYS A 218 -14.96 -17.86 20.64
CA LYS A 218 -15.78 -19.06 20.58
C LYS A 218 -16.45 -19.30 21.94
N GLU A 219 -15.70 -19.16 23.03
CA GLU A 219 -16.20 -19.29 24.40
C GLU A 219 -17.24 -18.20 24.73
N GLU A 220 -17.02 -16.94 24.34
CA GLU A 220 -17.98 -15.85 24.50
C GLU A 220 -19.27 -16.10 23.71
N LYS A 221 -19.17 -16.55 22.45
CA LYS A 221 -20.35 -16.93 21.65
C LYS A 221 -21.13 -18.08 22.30
N GLU A 222 -20.43 -19.10 22.80
CA GLU A 222 -21.04 -20.23 23.51
C GLU A 222 -21.68 -19.79 24.85
N GLN A 223 -21.04 -18.89 25.59
CA GLN A 223 -21.57 -18.33 26.83
C GLN A 223 -22.79 -17.45 26.56
N HIS A 224 -22.74 -16.58 25.55
CA HIS A 224 -23.88 -15.76 25.15
C HIS A 224 -25.06 -16.61 24.69
N GLN A 225 -24.81 -17.67 23.93
CA GLN A 225 -25.85 -18.63 23.53
C GLN A 225 -26.45 -19.37 24.73
N LYS A 226 -25.62 -19.78 25.70
CA LYS A 226 -26.10 -20.38 26.97
C LYS A 226 -26.91 -19.39 27.80
N LYS A 227 -26.50 -18.11 27.84
CA LYS A 227 -27.19 -17.06 28.57
C LYS A 227 -28.56 -16.76 27.97
N MET A 228 -28.66 -16.69 26.63
CA MET A 228 -29.95 -16.56 25.94
C MET A 228 -30.87 -17.76 26.16
N LEU A 229 -30.34 -18.98 26.17
CA LEU A 229 -31.13 -20.19 26.48
C LEU A 229 -31.62 -20.19 27.94
N HIS A 230 -30.77 -19.74 28.87
CA HIS A 230 -31.11 -19.65 30.28
C HIS A 230 -32.12 -18.53 30.56
N ASP A 231 -31.97 -17.38 29.90
CA ASP A 231 -32.92 -16.26 29.98
C ASP A 231 -34.26 -16.63 29.34
N GLN A 232 -34.27 -17.45 28.27
CA GLN A 232 -35.50 -18.03 27.69
C GLN A 232 -36.16 -19.04 28.61
N GLU A 233 -35.40 -19.92 29.27
CA GLU A 233 -35.94 -20.87 30.27
C GLU A 233 -36.48 -20.14 31.52
N GLU A 234 -35.80 -19.08 31.97
CA GLU A 234 -36.30 -18.23 33.07
C GLU A 234 -37.51 -17.37 32.68
N GLU A 235 -37.64 -16.94 31.42
CA GLU A 235 -38.82 -16.25 30.90
C GLU A 235 -39.99 -17.22 30.69
N GLU A 236 -39.75 -18.45 30.23
CA GLU A 236 -40.77 -19.52 30.15
C GLU A 236 -41.26 -19.97 31.53
N GLU A 237 -40.38 -20.05 32.55
CA GLU A 237 -40.78 -20.32 33.94
C GLU A 237 -41.54 -19.13 34.59
N LYS A 238 -41.34 -17.89 34.11
CA LYS A 238 -42.09 -16.71 34.57
C LYS A 238 -43.39 -16.48 33.79
N GLU A 239 -43.54 -17.05 32.59
CA GLU A 239 -44.74 -16.93 31.76
C GLU A 239 -45.80 -18.03 32.00
N GLU A 240 -45.52 -19.09 32.76
CA GLU A 240 -46.57 -20.04 33.18
C GLU A 240 -47.60 -19.45 34.17
N GLU A 241 -47.40 -18.23 34.70
CA GLU A 241 -48.33 -17.59 35.64
C GLU A 241 -49.23 -16.46 35.11
N GLN A 242 -49.21 -16.10 33.81
CA GLN A 242 -50.21 -15.14 33.31
C GLN A 242 -50.51 -15.24 31.80
N GLN A 243 -51.64 -15.88 31.48
CA GLN A 243 -52.30 -15.79 30.19
C GLN A 243 -52.56 -14.33 29.79
N THR A 244 -52.08 -13.89 28.63
CA THR A 244 -52.94 -13.59 27.46
C THR A 244 -52.11 -13.25 26.22
N SER A 245 -52.24 -14.11 25.22
CA SER A 245 -51.60 -14.09 23.91
C SER A 245 -52.13 -12.98 23.00
N SER A 246 -51.22 -12.44 22.16
CA SER A 246 -51.46 -11.88 20.80
C SER A 246 -50.84 -10.49 20.57
N ALA A 247 -50.37 -9.78 21.60
CA ALA A 247 -49.72 -8.47 21.44
C ALA A 247 -48.20 -8.57 21.22
N TRP A 248 -47.54 -9.56 21.81
CA TRP A 248 -46.08 -9.71 21.80
C TRP A 248 -45.51 -10.14 20.45
N GLY A 249 -46.19 -10.99 19.68
CA GLY A 249 -45.72 -11.40 18.35
C GLY A 249 -45.53 -10.23 17.38
N LYS A 250 -46.31 -9.15 17.51
CA LYS A 250 -46.18 -7.96 16.66
C LYS A 250 -45.17 -6.93 17.19
N LEU A 251 -44.94 -6.91 18.50
CA LEU A 251 -43.95 -6.03 19.13
C LEU A 251 -42.53 -6.58 18.95
N LEU A 252 -42.37 -7.90 18.99
CA LEU A 252 -41.11 -8.57 18.68
C LEU A 252 -40.70 -8.33 17.22
N ASP A 253 -41.62 -8.35 16.26
CA ASP A 253 -41.31 -8.04 14.84
C ASP A 253 -40.87 -6.59 14.59
N THR A 254 -41.24 -5.67 15.49
CA THR A 254 -40.96 -4.22 15.34
C THR A 254 -39.70 -3.80 16.10
N VAL A 255 -39.35 -4.50 17.19
CA VAL A 255 -38.15 -4.23 18.03
C VAL A 255 -36.99 -5.17 17.68
N PHE A 256 -37.26 -6.46 17.46
CA PHE A 256 -36.31 -7.45 16.91
C PHE A 256 -36.52 -7.59 15.42
N GLY A 257 -36.37 -6.47 14.70
CA GLY A 257 -36.45 -6.45 13.24
C GLY A 257 -35.74 -7.66 12.66
N LYS A 258 -36.51 -8.51 11.95
CA LYS A 258 -36.07 -9.67 11.17
C LYS A 258 -34.69 -10.20 11.59
N VAL A 259 -34.71 -11.22 12.45
CA VAL A 259 -33.63 -12.22 12.58
C VAL A 259 -32.90 -12.34 11.25
N ASN A 260 -31.61 -11.98 11.28
CA ASN A 260 -30.70 -11.90 10.15
C ASN A 260 -30.88 -13.10 9.20
N GLU A 261 -31.71 -12.94 8.18
CA GLU A 261 -31.33 -13.42 6.86
C GLU A 261 -30.05 -12.67 6.55
N LYS A 262 -28.91 -13.39 6.57
CA LYS A 262 -27.68 -12.95 5.93
C LYS A 262 -28.08 -12.33 4.60
N ARG A 263 -28.10 -11.01 4.53
CA ARG A 263 -27.92 -10.31 3.27
C ARG A 263 -26.51 -10.68 2.89
N GLU A 264 -26.38 -11.77 2.12
CA GLU A 264 -25.25 -11.97 1.24
C GLU A 264 -25.22 -10.74 0.32
N SER A 265 -24.54 -9.71 0.81
CA SER A 265 -23.98 -8.66 -0.01
C SER A 265 -23.19 -9.39 -1.09
N LYS A 266 -23.69 -9.36 -2.32
CA LYS A 266 -23.04 -9.97 -3.48
C LYS A 266 -21.63 -9.38 -3.79
N ASN A 267 -21.07 -8.57 -2.90
CA ASN A 267 -19.77 -7.90 -3.00
C ASN A 267 -19.00 -7.86 -1.65
N SER A 268 -19.19 -8.79 -0.70
CA SER A 268 -18.36 -8.81 0.52
C SER A 268 -16.92 -9.20 0.17
N VAL A 269 -15.99 -8.26 0.28
CA VAL A 269 -14.55 -8.50 0.14
C VAL A 269 -14.13 -9.51 1.22
N ASP A 270 -13.43 -10.58 0.82
CA ASP A 270 -12.89 -11.57 1.73
C ASP A 270 -11.60 -11.05 2.37
N TRP A 271 -11.74 -10.45 3.56
CA TRP A 271 -10.63 -9.95 4.36
C TRP A 271 -9.82 -11.06 5.03
N SER A 272 -10.21 -12.34 4.88
CA SER A 272 -9.42 -13.47 5.40
C SER A 272 -8.31 -13.95 4.45
N LYS A 273 -8.06 -13.22 3.35
CA LYS A 273 -7.06 -13.62 2.36
C LYS A 273 -6.10 -12.49 1.95
N ALA A 274 -4.82 -12.81 2.02
CA ALA A 274 -3.77 -12.09 1.31
C ALA A 274 -3.63 -12.60 -0.12
N THR A 275 -2.91 -11.84 -0.94
CA THR A 275 -2.53 -12.26 -2.30
C THR A 275 -1.03 -12.21 -2.47
N ASN A 276 -0.44 -13.23 -3.09
CA ASN A 276 1.01 -13.28 -3.28
C ASN A 276 1.40 -12.76 -4.66
N LEU A 277 2.19 -11.69 -4.70
CA LEU A 277 2.64 -11.07 -5.95
C LEU A 277 3.60 -11.98 -6.73
N TYR A 278 4.38 -12.82 -6.04
CA TYR A 278 5.32 -13.74 -6.67
C TYR A 278 4.61 -14.95 -7.31
N ASP A 279 3.51 -15.41 -6.74
CA ASP A 279 2.71 -16.51 -7.31
C ASP A 279 1.94 -16.07 -8.57
N LYS A 280 1.79 -14.75 -8.79
CA LYS A 280 1.10 -14.20 -9.96
C LYS A 280 1.85 -14.44 -11.27
N LYS A 281 1.10 -14.70 -12.34
CA LYS A 281 1.65 -14.72 -13.71
C LYS A 281 2.19 -13.35 -14.08
N THR A 282 3.31 -13.33 -14.78
CA THR A 282 3.91 -12.12 -15.36
C THR A 282 2.98 -11.52 -16.41
N ASP A 283 2.78 -10.20 -16.34
CA ASP A 283 2.03 -9.45 -17.35
C ASP A 283 2.85 -9.29 -18.62
N PHE A 284 4.18 -9.20 -18.48
CA PHE A 284 5.14 -9.27 -19.59
C PHE A 284 6.35 -10.11 -19.21
N ARG A 285 6.90 -10.86 -20.17
CA ARG A 285 8.15 -11.61 -20.03
C ARG A 285 8.82 -11.84 -21.37
N ASN A 286 10.13 -11.66 -21.41
CA ASN A 286 11.01 -12.13 -22.49
C ASN A 286 12.39 -12.52 -21.90
N ASP A 287 13.40 -12.68 -22.75
CA ASP A 287 14.75 -13.12 -22.35
C ASP A 287 15.55 -12.07 -21.56
N TYR A 288 15.05 -10.83 -21.52
CA TYR A 288 15.72 -9.66 -20.92
C TYR A 288 15.07 -9.22 -19.61
N GLY A 289 13.85 -9.67 -19.32
CA GLY A 289 13.19 -9.33 -18.07
C GLY A 289 11.73 -9.75 -18.02
N TRP A 290 11.07 -9.34 -16.94
CA TRP A 290 9.64 -9.54 -16.74
C TRP A 290 9.03 -8.47 -15.85
N SER A 291 7.72 -8.30 -15.93
CA SER A 291 6.96 -7.43 -15.05
C SER A 291 5.69 -8.11 -14.52
N LYS A 292 5.26 -7.67 -13.34
CA LYS A 292 4.02 -8.04 -12.67
C LYS A 292 3.34 -6.77 -12.16
N THR A 293 2.03 -6.79 -12.13
CA THR A 293 1.16 -5.73 -11.65
C THR A 293 0.03 -6.35 -10.85
N LEU A 294 -0.41 -5.66 -9.81
CA LEU A 294 -1.54 -6.04 -9.00
C LEU A 294 -2.50 -4.85 -8.92
N ASP A 295 -3.75 -5.09 -9.32
CA ASP A 295 -4.79 -4.09 -9.44
C ASP A 295 -6.04 -4.50 -8.64
N ALA A 296 -7.04 -3.61 -8.56
CA ALA A 296 -8.27 -3.83 -7.81
C ALA A 296 -9.19 -4.91 -8.42
N VAL A 297 -9.02 -5.25 -9.70
CA VAL A 297 -9.78 -6.36 -10.31
C VAL A 297 -9.24 -7.70 -9.81
N GLN A 298 -7.92 -7.79 -9.66
CA GLN A 298 -7.23 -9.00 -9.20
C GLN A 298 -7.23 -9.12 -7.67
N TYR A 299 -7.15 -7.99 -6.95
CA TYR A 299 -7.20 -7.96 -5.49
C TYR A 299 -8.16 -6.84 -5.04
N PRO A 300 -9.45 -7.17 -4.85
CA PRO A 300 -10.50 -6.21 -4.50
C PRO A 300 -10.21 -5.29 -3.31
N PRO A 301 -9.48 -5.69 -2.24
CA PRO A 301 -9.08 -4.78 -1.17
C PRO A 301 -8.35 -3.50 -1.63
N LEU A 302 -7.73 -3.50 -2.81
CA LEU A 302 -7.08 -2.30 -3.37
C LEU A 302 -8.07 -1.27 -3.95
N THR A 303 -9.36 -1.60 -4.04
CA THR A 303 -10.38 -0.70 -4.62
C THR A 303 -10.52 0.59 -3.83
N ASN A 304 -10.65 0.50 -2.51
CA ASN A 304 -10.90 1.68 -1.66
C ASN A 304 -9.66 2.57 -1.54
N PRO A 305 -8.44 2.02 -1.33
CA PRO A 305 -7.24 2.85 -1.41
C PRO A 305 -6.93 3.35 -2.82
N ASP A 306 -7.45 2.75 -3.89
CA ASP A 306 -7.03 3.01 -5.29
C ASP A 306 -5.50 3.03 -5.42
N ILE A 307 -4.82 2.04 -4.84
CA ILE A 307 -3.37 1.87 -4.91
C ILE A 307 -3.06 0.54 -5.61
N GLY A 308 -2.34 0.61 -6.73
CA GLY A 308 -1.84 -0.57 -7.43
C GLY A 308 -0.42 -0.92 -7.00
N LEU A 309 0.03 -2.13 -7.32
CA LEU A 309 1.42 -2.55 -7.08
C LEU A 309 2.06 -3.02 -8.37
N PHE A 310 3.38 -3.00 -8.42
CA PHE A 310 4.15 -3.56 -9.52
C PHE A 310 5.49 -4.13 -9.07
N TYR A 311 5.99 -5.06 -9.88
CA TYR A 311 7.32 -5.63 -9.74
C TYR A 311 7.94 -5.73 -11.13
N VAL A 312 9.16 -5.25 -11.29
CA VAL A 312 9.93 -5.33 -12.53
C VAL A 312 11.27 -5.97 -12.24
N TYR A 313 11.61 -6.97 -13.05
CA TYR A 313 12.91 -7.61 -13.07
C TYR A 313 13.56 -7.32 -14.42
N LEU A 314 14.77 -6.77 -14.38
CA LEU A 314 15.62 -6.57 -15.54
C LEU A 314 16.88 -7.40 -15.38
N LYS A 315 17.16 -8.25 -16.37
CA LYS A 315 18.44 -8.95 -16.45
C LYS A 315 19.57 -7.93 -16.63
N ALA A 316 20.77 -8.28 -16.18
CA ALA A 316 21.96 -7.46 -16.38
C ALA A 316 22.06 -6.94 -17.83
N GLY A 317 22.37 -5.64 -17.97
CA GLY A 317 22.46 -4.95 -19.26
C GLY A 317 21.14 -4.79 -20.03
N SER A 318 19.99 -5.06 -19.40
CA SER A 318 18.67 -4.92 -20.04
C SER A 318 17.98 -3.62 -19.62
N MET A 319 17.11 -3.08 -20.47
CA MET A 319 16.36 -1.86 -20.22
C MET A 319 14.85 -2.11 -20.37
N LEU A 320 14.05 -1.63 -19.41
CA LEU A 320 12.65 -1.34 -19.67
C LEU A 320 12.58 -0.05 -20.49
N GLY A 321 12.15 -0.18 -21.74
CA GLY A 321 12.24 0.89 -22.73
C GLY A 321 11.51 2.17 -22.32
N PRO A 322 11.88 3.32 -22.92
CA PRO A 322 11.18 4.58 -22.74
C PRO A 322 9.66 4.44 -22.80
N HIS A 323 8.97 4.82 -21.73
CA HIS A 323 7.52 4.73 -21.62
C HIS A 323 6.96 5.86 -20.76
N VAL A 324 5.64 5.95 -20.71
CA VAL A 324 4.88 6.91 -19.91
C VAL A 324 3.78 6.17 -19.18
N ASN A 325 3.54 6.53 -17.92
CA ASN A 325 2.39 6.05 -17.16
C ASN A 325 1.30 7.14 -17.10
N PRO A 326 0.28 7.09 -17.98
CA PRO A 326 -0.68 8.19 -18.13
C PRO A 326 -1.76 8.23 -17.04
N ARG A 327 -1.85 7.19 -16.20
CA ARG A 327 -2.94 7.01 -15.24
C ARG A 327 -2.54 7.16 -13.77
N ALA A 328 -1.26 7.06 -13.46
CA ALA A 328 -0.81 7.06 -12.08
C ALA A 328 0.63 7.56 -11.95
N THR A 329 0.93 8.08 -10.76
CA THR A 329 2.28 8.29 -10.26
C THR A 329 2.82 6.96 -9.73
N GLU A 330 4.09 6.66 -9.97
CA GLU A 330 4.72 5.43 -9.51
C GLU A 330 5.80 5.71 -8.48
N TYR A 331 5.75 5.00 -7.37
CA TYR A 331 6.74 5.01 -6.30
C TYR A 331 7.51 3.70 -6.37
N SER A 332 8.77 3.77 -6.78
CA SER A 332 9.63 2.62 -7.01
C SER A 332 10.66 2.50 -5.89
N ILE A 333 10.87 1.27 -5.44
CA ILE A 333 11.88 0.86 -4.47
C ILE A 333 12.82 -0.11 -5.20
N VAL A 334 14.12 0.17 -5.17
CA VAL A 334 15.12 -0.80 -5.62
C VAL A 334 15.28 -1.85 -4.54
N VAL A 335 14.71 -3.03 -4.78
CA VAL A 335 14.75 -4.14 -3.80
C VAL A 335 15.98 -5.01 -3.99
N LYS A 336 16.63 -4.96 -5.16
CA LYS A 336 17.90 -5.66 -5.38
C LYS A 336 18.66 -5.10 -6.59
N GLY A 337 19.99 -5.10 -6.47
CA GLY A 337 20.89 -4.76 -7.56
C GLY A 337 21.06 -3.25 -7.78
N CYS A 338 21.56 -2.89 -8.95
CA CYS A 338 21.82 -1.50 -9.33
C CYS A 338 21.60 -1.28 -10.83
N GLY A 339 21.45 -0.02 -11.20
CA GLY A 339 21.21 0.38 -12.57
C GLY A 339 21.07 1.88 -12.68
N GLU A 340 20.37 2.34 -13.71
CA GLU A 340 20.07 3.74 -13.94
C GLU A 340 18.58 3.98 -14.16
N VAL A 341 18.13 5.17 -13.78
CA VAL A 341 16.83 5.72 -14.14
C VAL A 341 17.00 7.04 -14.86
N HIS A 342 16.24 7.19 -15.95
CA HIS A 342 16.14 8.43 -16.69
C HIS A 342 14.69 8.91 -16.65
N ILE A 343 14.48 10.18 -16.30
CA ILE A 343 13.17 10.82 -16.29
C ILE A 343 13.26 12.12 -17.09
N VAL A 344 12.22 12.40 -17.88
CA VAL A 344 12.13 13.58 -18.74
C VAL A 344 10.96 14.46 -18.28
N TYR A 345 11.14 15.77 -18.29
CA TYR A 345 10.05 16.71 -18.02
C TYR A 345 9.06 16.76 -19.20
N PRO A 346 7.80 17.20 -18.97
CA PRO A 346 6.80 17.32 -20.04
C PRO A 346 7.21 18.24 -21.21
N ASN A 347 8.11 19.19 -20.98
CA ASN A 347 8.66 20.07 -22.01
C ASN A 347 9.77 19.41 -22.86
N GLY A 348 10.14 18.16 -22.56
CA GLY A 348 11.20 17.40 -23.24
C GLY A 348 12.61 17.62 -22.70
N SER A 349 12.83 18.51 -21.71
CA SER A 349 14.14 18.63 -21.07
C SER A 349 14.41 17.47 -20.12
N LYS A 350 15.67 17.09 -19.97
CA LYS A 350 16.10 16.05 -19.01
C LYS A 350 15.69 16.47 -17.60
N ALA A 351 15.02 15.59 -16.86
CA ALA A 351 14.71 15.81 -15.46
C ALA A 351 15.77 15.19 -14.56
N ILE A 352 16.00 13.88 -14.70
CA ILE A 352 17.12 13.20 -14.06
C ILE A 352 17.68 12.11 -14.98
N SER A 353 18.96 11.80 -14.77
CA SER A 353 19.69 10.68 -15.35
C SER A 353 20.70 10.28 -14.27
N THR A 354 20.39 9.24 -13.51
CA THR A 354 21.18 8.91 -12.33
C THR A 354 21.19 7.41 -12.06
N GLU A 355 22.25 6.98 -11.39
CA GLU A 355 22.35 5.64 -10.85
C GLU A 355 21.35 5.44 -9.71
N ILE A 356 20.86 4.20 -9.60
CA ILE A 356 19.99 3.71 -8.54
C ILE A 356 20.56 2.39 -8.02
N LYS A 357 20.44 2.17 -6.72
CA LYS A 357 20.92 0.97 -6.03
C LYS A 357 19.93 0.50 -4.97
N GLU A 358 20.10 -0.73 -4.51
CA GLU A 358 19.30 -1.33 -3.44
C GLU A 358 19.06 -0.37 -2.26
N GLY A 359 17.79 -0.23 -1.88
CA GLY A 359 17.32 0.68 -0.84
C GLY A 359 16.87 2.06 -1.35
N ASP A 360 17.25 2.46 -2.57
CA ASP A 360 16.79 3.74 -3.13
C ASP A 360 15.28 3.71 -3.39
N VAL A 361 14.61 4.82 -3.05
CA VAL A 361 13.19 5.04 -3.31
C VAL A 361 13.03 6.30 -4.15
N PHE A 362 12.34 6.18 -5.28
CA PHE A 362 12.09 7.31 -6.17
C PHE A 362 10.64 7.34 -6.66
N VAL A 363 10.18 8.53 -7.03
CA VAL A 363 8.83 8.78 -7.53
C VAL A 363 8.88 9.29 -8.97
N VAL A 364 8.05 8.70 -9.83
CA VAL A 364 7.84 9.17 -11.20
C VAL A 364 6.41 9.70 -11.32
N PRO A 365 6.23 11.03 -11.47
CA PRO A 365 4.92 11.61 -11.64
C PRO A 365 4.20 11.04 -12.86
N LYS A 366 2.88 10.98 -12.76
CA LYS A 366 2.00 10.65 -13.89
C LYS A 366 2.37 11.46 -15.13
N SER A 367 2.37 10.76 -16.27
CA SER A 367 2.68 11.33 -17.60
C SER A 367 4.13 11.74 -17.85
N PHE A 368 5.06 11.54 -16.91
CA PHE A 368 6.49 11.79 -17.16
C PHE A 368 7.10 10.60 -17.92
N PRO A 369 7.83 10.83 -19.03
CA PRO A 369 8.59 9.78 -19.67
C PRO A 369 9.73 9.28 -18.79
N LEU A 370 9.91 7.96 -18.75
CA LEU A 370 11.00 7.31 -18.04
C LEU A 370 11.55 6.10 -18.79
N CYS A 371 12.78 5.72 -18.46
CA CYS A 371 13.29 4.36 -18.67
C CYS A 371 14.16 3.91 -17.49
N GLN A 372 14.32 2.60 -17.36
CA GLN A 372 15.13 1.96 -16.31
C GLN A 372 16.08 0.97 -16.96
N ILE A 373 17.34 1.00 -16.57
CA ILE A 373 18.41 0.20 -17.17
C ILE A 373 19.12 -0.56 -16.07
N ALA A 374 19.24 -1.87 -16.18
CA ALA A 374 20.06 -2.66 -15.26
C ALA A 374 21.56 -2.49 -15.58
N SER A 375 22.39 -2.48 -14.53
CA SER A 375 23.85 -2.56 -14.69
C SER A 375 24.27 -3.83 -15.45
N ASN A 376 25.47 -3.83 -16.02
CA ASN A 376 26.09 -5.05 -16.57
C ASN A 376 26.52 -6.04 -15.48
N ASP A 377 26.73 -5.57 -14.25
CA ASP A 377 27.26 -6.39 -13.16
C ASP A 377 26.19 -7.27 -12.49
N GLY A 378 24.91 -6.99 -12.72
CA GLY A 378 23.83 -7.71 -12.06
C GLY A 378 22.44 -7.34 -12.55
N ALA A 379 21.47 -8.17 -12.19
CA ALA A 379 20.06 -7.85 -12.43
C ALA A 379 19.61 -6.67 -11.55
N LEU A 380 18.59 -5.95 -12.02
CA LEU A 380 17.91 -4.90 -11.27
C LEU A 380 16.48 -5.36 -10.98
N GLU A 381 16.08 -5.31 -9.71
CA GLU A 381 14.74 -5.66 -9.24
C GLU A 381 14.09 -4.43 -8.59
N LEU A 382 12.93 -4.03 -9.13
CA LEU A 382 12.15 -2.88 -8.67
C LEU A 382 10.78 -3.35 -8.19
N PHE A 383 10.44 -3.05 -6.95
CA PHE A 383 9.08 -3.18 -6.42
C PHE A 383 8.50 -1.79 -6.23
N GLY A 384 7.18 -1.61 -6.41
CA GLY A 384 6.61 -0.30 -6.18
C GLY A 384 5.10 -0.25 -6.07
N PHE A 385 4.63 0.94 -5.68
CA PHE A 385 3.23 1.30 -5.53
C PHE A 385 2.84 2.32 -6.59
N SER A 386 1.58 2.27 -7.01
CA SER A 386 1.00 3.16 -8.01
C SER A 386 -0.20 3.87 -7.40
N THR A 387 -0.35 5.16 -7.64
CA THR A 387 -1.47 5.95 -7.10
C THR A 387 -2.85 5.62 -7.70
N SER A 388 -2.93 4.57 -8.52
CA SER A 388 -4.18 3.98 -9.00
C SER A 388 -4.09 2.45 -8.98
N ALA A 389 -5.17 1.81 -8.54
CA ALA A 389 -5.40 0.36 -8.61
C ALA A 389 -6.16 -0.06 -9.87
N ARG A 390 -6.22 0.80 -10.89
CA ARG A 390 -6.80 0.45 -12.20
C ARG A 390 -5.79 -0.33 -13.03
N GLU A 391 -6.31 -1.12 -13.97
CA GLU A 391 -5.49 -1.84 -14.95
C GLU A 391 -4.43 -0.90 -15.56
N LYS A 392 -3.15 -1.25 -15.38
CA LYS A 392 -2.04 -0.46 -15.88
C LYS A 392 -1.90 -0.61 -17.38
N LYS A 393 -1.82 0.52 -18.07
CA LYS A 393 -1.57 0.60 -19.53
C LYS A 393 -0.49 1.63 -19.80
N PRO A 394 0.80 1.29 -19.55
CA PRO A 394 1.90 2.16 -19.93
C PRO A 394 1.90 2.40 -21.43
N LEU A 395 2.22 3.63 -21.83
CA LEU A 395 2.40 3.99 -23.23
C LEU A 395 3.90 3.93 -23.56
N PHE A 396 4.31 2.93 -24.32
CA PHE A 396 5.70 2.78 -24.73
C PHE A 396 6.04 3.73 -25.88
N LEU A 397 7.18 4.42 -25.75
CA LEU A 397 7.72 5.35 -26.73
C LEU A 397 8.74 4.68 -27.65
N ALA A 398 9.40 3.62 -27.20
CA ALA A 398 10.30 2.79 -27.99
C ALA A 398 9.94 1.30 -27.86
N GLY A 399 10.46 0.48 -28.77
CA GLY A 399 10.08 -0.93 -28.88
C GLY A 399 9.07 -1.21 -30.00
N SER A 400 8.85 -2.50 -30.25
CA SER A 400 8.10 -3.00 -31.41
C SER A 400 6.59 -2.73 -31.36
N VAL A 401 6.07 -2.29 -30.21
CA VAL A 401 4.67 -1.91 -29.97
C VAL A 401 4.50 -0.44 -29.57
N SER A 402 5.53 0.37 -29.78
CA SER A 402 5.54 1.78 -29.37
C SER A 402 4.60 2.69 -30.18
N ILE A 403 4.25 3.83 -29.60
CA ILE A 403 3.52 4.89 -30.32
C ILE A 403 4.34 5.40 -31.51
N LEU A 404 5.67 5.46 -31.39
CA LEU A 404 6.54 5.85 -32.50
C LEU A 404 6.42 4.87 -33.66
N ARG A 405 6.35 3.55 -33.39
CA ARG A 405 6.12 2.53 -34.44
C ARG A 405 4.73 2.64 -35.06
N THR A 406 3.72 2.94 -34.25
CA THR A 406 2.34 3.14 -34.72
C THR A 406 2.21 4.38 -35.60
N MET A 407 3.00 5.43 -35.32
CA MET A 407 2.92 6.73 -35.99
C MET A 407 4.00 6.95 -37.07
N GLN A 408 4.63 5.90 -37.62
CA GLN A 408 5.69 5.99 -38.65
C GLN A 408 5.26 6.56 -40.02
N GLY A 409 4.13 7.25 -40.09
CA GLY A 409 3.63 7.90 -41.29
C GLY A 409 4.35 9.22 -41.61
N PRO A 410 3.96 9.85 -42.74
CA PRO A 410 4.51 11.13 -43.18
C PRO A 410 4.39 12.26 -42.14
N GLN A 411 3.39 12.22 -41.28
CA GLN A 411 3.13 13.25 -40.26
C GLN A 411 4.24 13.28 -39.19
N LEU A 412 4.62 12.14 -38.64
CA LEU A 412 5.71 12.06 -37.66
C LEU A 412 7.06 12.33 -38.34
N ALA A 413 7.25 11.83 -39.56
CA ALA A 413 8.47 12.10 -40.34
C ALA A 413 8.65 13.61 -40.57
N ALA A 414 7.59 14.30 -40.98
CA ALA A 414 7.59 15.76 -41.14
C ALA A 414 7.83 16.49 -39.82
N ALA A 415 7.21 16.06 -38.72
CA ALA A 415 7.41 16.65 -37.40
C ALA A 415 8.84 16.50 -36.87
N LEU A 416 9.53 15.40 -37.23
CA LEU A 416 10.93 15.14 -36.89
C LEU A 416 11.92 15.69 -37.93
N GLY A 417 11.45 16.28 -39.03
CA GLY A 417 12.30 16.81 -40.09
C GLY A 417 13.07 15.75 -40.88
N VAL A 418 12.55 14.52 -40.99
CA VAL A 418 13.21 13.39 -41.67
C VAL A 418 12.31 12.78 -42.75
N SER A 419 12.88 11.96 -43.65
CA SER A 419 12.09 11.16 -44.59
C SER A 419 11.43 9.97 -43.88
N VAL A 420 10.32 9.47 -44.43
CA VAL A 420 9.65 8.25 -43.93
C VAL A 420 10.60 7.06 -43.92
N ASP A 421 11.43 6.90 -44.95
CA ASP A 421 12.41 5.81 -45.01
C ASP A 421 13.50 5.94 -43.95
N THR A 422 13.87 7.17 -43.58
CA THR A 422 14.81 7.41 -42.47
C THR A 422 14.16 7.09 -41.13
N LEU A 423 12.91 7.50 -40.94
CA LEU A 423 12.14 7.18 -39.75
C LEU A 423 11.99 5.65 -39.55
N ARG A 424 11.63 4.93 -40.61
CA ARG A 424 11.53 3.46 -40.60
C ARG A 424 12.87 2.78 -40.29
N ARG A 425 13.95 3.19 -40.98
CA ARG A 425 15.29 2.65 -40.70
C ARG A 425 15.73 2.84 -39.26
N ALA A 426 15.28 3.91 -38.59
CA ALA A 426 15.60 4.17 -37.19
C ALA A 426 14.74 3.35 -36.20
N LEU A 427 13.47 3.10 -36.53
CA LEU A 427 12.49 2.54 -35.58
C LEU A 427 12.19 1.05 -35.79
N ASP A 428 12.34 0.53 -37.01
CA ASP A 428 12.02 -0.85 -37.35
C ASP A 428 12.98 -1.90 -36.77
N PRO A 429 14.30 -1.63 -36.59
CA PRO A 429 15.24 -2.66 -36.13
C PRO A 429 14.99 -3.22 -34.71
N GLN A 430 14.20 -2.53 -33.88
CA GLN A 430 13.88 -3.01 -32.54
C GLN A 430 12.62 -3.90 -32.58
N ASP A 431 12.83 -5.21 -32.52
CA ASP A 431 11.76 -6.21 -32.58
C ASP A 431 11.22 -6.62 -31.21
N ASP A 432 11.97 -6.37 -30.13
CA ASP A 432 11.47 -6.59 -28.77
C ASP A 432 10.39 -5.57 -28.38
N LEU A 433 9.42 -6.04 -27.59
CA LEU A 433 8.24 -5.25 -27.25
C LEU A 433 8.58 -4.13 -26.25
N LEU A 434 8.97 -4.51 -25.03
CA LEU A 434 9.03 -3.60 -23.88
C LEU A 434 10.41 -3.58 -23.21
N ILE A 435 11.03 -4.75 -23.04
CA ILE A 435 12.33 -4.92 -22.38
C ILE A 435 13.33 -5.44 -23.41
N PHE A 436 14.50 -4.81 -23.52
CA PHE A 436 15.50 -5.17 -24.53
C PHE A 436 16.92 -4.84 -24.08
N PRO A 437 17.97 -5.39 -24.73
CA PRO A 437 19.35 -5.08 -24.41
C PRO A 437 19.62 -3.59 -24.49
N SER A 438 20.40 -3.08 -23.54
CA SER A 438 20.93 -1.74 -23.55
C SER A 438 22.44 -1.80 -23.77
N THR A 439 22.94 -0.98 -24.70
CA THR A 439 24.38 -0.75 -24.85
C THR A 439 24.90 0.31 -23.87
N TRP A 440 23.99 0.94 -23.11
CA TRP A 440 24.29 2.02 -22.18
C TRP A 440 24.96 1.53 -20.89
N SER A 441 24.88 0.23 -20.58
CA SER A 441 25.48 -0.36 -19.39
C SER A 441 27.03 -0.40 -19.41
N ALA A 442 27.66 0.18 -20.43
CA ALA A 442 29.09 0.43 -20.45
C ALA A 442 29.41 1.76 -19.77
N THR A 443 29.68 1.75 -18.47
CA THR A 443 30.65 2.71 -17.92
C THR A 443 32.07 2.19 -18.21
N PRO A 444 33.02 3.10 -18.56
CA PRO A 444 34.37 2.74 -19.02
C PRO A 444 35.26 2.09 -17.96
#